data_AF-A0A7C3XHL5-F1
#
_entry.id   AF-A0A7C3XHL5-F1
#
_cell.length_a   1.000
_cell.length_b   1.000
_cell.length_c   1.000
_cell.angle_alpha   90.00
_cell.angle_beta   90.00
_cell.angle_gamma   90.00
#
_symmetry.space_group_name_H-M   'P 1'
#
loop_
_entity.id
_entity.type
_entity.pdbx_description
1 polymer ?
#
loop_
_entity_poly.entity_id
_entity_poly.type
_entity_poly.pdbx_seq_one_letter_code
_entity_poly.pdbx_strand_id
1 'polypeptide(L)'
;RTYEGEPAMKLESTALQGRDVLQIEPIIKSSIIDTSQLLEEIYTNLGRFNTADLAFSAESYIARSLAELAVEAAEIKGVSAVGFTGGVACNEHIHKIIKKIIEDNNLIFISHDAVPPGDGGISLGQAAVAAMKHNKM
;
A
#
# COMPACT_ATOMS: atom_id res chain seq x y z
N ARG A 1 10.46 -0.82 19.82
CA ARG A 1 10.31 0.44 19.05
C ARG A 1 11.14 1.51 19.75
N THR A 2 12.10 2.12 19.06
CA THR A 2 13.04 3.14 19.54
C THR A 2 12.86 4.47 18.79
N TYR A 3 12.26 4.45 17.59
CA TYR A 3 11.85 5.64 16.83
C TYR A 3 10.56 5.37 16.01
N GLU A 4 10.03 6.41 15.36
CA GLU A 4 8.82 6.28 14.52
C GLU A 4 9.09 5.51 13.22
N GLY A 5 8.15 4.63 12.85
CA GLY A 5 8.31 3.79 11.66
C GLY A 5 9.33 2.64 11.78
N GLU A 6 10.10 2.54 12.87
CA GLU A 6 11.15 1.50 13.03
C GLU A 6 10.67 0.08 12.68
N PRO A 7 9.51 -0.42 13.16
CA PRO A 7 9.07 -1.77 12.81
C PRO A 7 8.77 -1.93 11.33
N ALA A 8 8.14 -0.93 10.70
CA ALA A 8 7.79 -0.97 9.28
C ALA A 8 9.05 -0.96 8.40
N MET A 9 10.01 -0.09 8.71
CA MET A 9 11.29 -0.03 7.99
C MET A 9 12.11 -1.33 8.13
N LYS A 10 12.14 -1.90 9.34
CA LYS A 10 12.85 -3.16 9.58
C LYS A 10 12.16 -4.34 8.88
N LEU A 11 10.83 -4.35 8.87
CA LEU A 11 10.06 -5.38 8.18
C LEU A 11 10.34 -5.33 6.67
N GLU A 12 10.26 -4.14 6.06
CA GLU A 12 10.58 -3.94 4.65
C GLU A 12 12.01 -4.38 4.32
N SER A 13 13.00 -3.93 5.11
CA SER A 13 14.39 -4.32 4.91
C SER A 13 14.59 -5.84 4.98
N THR A 14 13.82 -6.53 5.81
CA THR A 14 13.81 -7.99 5.90
C THR A 14 13.13 -8.61 4.69
N ALA A 15 11.99 -8.06 4.27
CA ALA A 15 11.23 -8.53 3.11
C ALA A 15 12.03 -8.46 1.81
N LEU A 16 12.92 -7.48 1.63
CA LEU A 16 13.77 -7.35 0.43
C LEU A 16 14.60 -8.60 0.09
N GLN A 17 14.85 -9.48 1.07
CA GLN A 17 15.61 -10.72 0.89
C GLN A 17 14.72 -11.95 0.65
N GLY A 18 13.40 -11.77 0.67
CA GLY A 18 12.41 -12.83 0.55
C GLY A 18 11.74 -12.88 -0.81
N ARG A 19 10.77 -13.79 -0.90
CA ARG A 19 9.83 -13.93 -2.03
C ARG A 19 8.44 -14.28 -1.52
N ASP A 20 7.43 -14.11 -2.37
CA ASP A 20 6.05 -14.45 -2.02
C ASP A 20 5.86 -15.98 -2.02
N VAL A 21 6.00 -16.59 -0.85
CA VAL A 21 5.86 -18.05 -0.64
C VAL A 21 4.46 -18.46 -0.24
N LEU A 22 3.68 -17.54 0.35
CA LEU A 22 2.32 -17.83 0.76
C LEU A 22 1.34 -17.60 -0.38
N GLN A 23 1.62 -16.66 -1.29
CA GLN A 23 0.78 -16.34 -2.46
C GLN A 23 -0.69 -16.20 -2.09
N ILE A 24 -0.95 -15.55 -0.95
CA ILE A 24 -2.30 -15.39 -0.42
C ILE A 24 -3.05 -14.45 -1.37
N GLU A 25 -4.17 -14.92 -1.90
CA GLU A 25 -5.08 -14.10 -2.67
C GLU A 25 -5.80 -13.10 -1.76
N PRO A 26 -5.97 -11.84 -2.18
CA PRO A 26 -6.71 -10.84 -1.41
C PRO A 26 -8.12 -11.31 -1.02
N ILE A 27 -8.48 -11.03 0.23
CA ILE A 27 -9.81 -11.37 0.77
C ILE A 27 -10.47 -10.07 1.19
N ILE A 28 -11.43 -9.65 0.38
CA ILE A 28 -12.09 -8.36 0.49
C ILE A 28 -13.59 -8.59 0.65
N LYS A 29 -14.18 -8.02 1.70
CA LYS A 29 -15.62 -8.08 1.97
C LYS A 29 -16.15 -6.67 2.21
N SER A 30 -17.06 -6.20 1.38
CA SER A 30 -17.66 -4.87 1.51
C SER A 30 -16.61 -3.75 1.65
N SER A 31 -15.59 -3.79 0.80
CA SER A 31 -14.44 -2.87 0.81
C SER A 31 -13.55 -2.94 2.07
N ILE A 32 -13.62 -4.03 2.84
CA ILE A 32 -12.78 -4.29 4.01
C ILE A 32 -11.82 -5.45 3.68
N ILE A 33 -10.52 -5.21 3.84
CA ILE A 33 -9.45 -6.21 3.66
C ILE A 33 -9.36 -7.10 4.91
N ASP A 34 -9.38 -8.42 4.73
CA ASP A 34 -9.25 -9.38 5.82
C ASP A 34 -7.78 -9.60 6.24
N THR A 35 -7.31 -8.69 7.09
CA THR A 35 -5.97 -8.80 7.68
C THR A 35 -5.87 -9.87 8.76
N SER A 36 -6.99 -10.44 9.24
CA SER A 36 -6.96 -11.49 10.26
C SER A 36 -6.48 -12.79 9.65
N GLN A 37 -7.02 -13.14 8.48
CA GLN A 37 -6.58 -14.32 7.75
C GLN A 37 -5.11 -14.20 7.31
N LEU A 38 -4.66 -13.02 6.92
CA LEU A 38 -3.23 -12.78 6.66
C LEU A 38 -2.36 -13.16 7.87
N LEU A 39 -2.73 -12.68 9.06
CA LEU A 39 -1.98 -12.95 10.27
C LEU A 39 -2.02 -14.44 10.66
N GLU A 40 -3.15 -15.11 10.47
CA GLU A 40 -3.30 -16.55 10.71
C GLU A 40 -2.39 -17.37 9.78
N GLU A 41 -2.34 -17.04 8.49
CA GLU A 41 -1.46 -17.69 7.51
C GLU A 41 0.02 -17.49 7.86
N ILE A 42 0.41 -16.26 8.23
CA ILE A 42 1.78 -15.98 8.69
C ILE A 42 2.10 -16.82 9.93
N TYR A 43 1.22 -16.81 10.94
CA TYR A 43 1.41 -17.51 12.20
C TYR A 43 1.54 -19.02 12.01
N THR A 44 0.67 -19.61 11.19
CA THR A 44 0.66 -21.05 10.91
C THR A 44 1.92 -21.51 10.17
N ASN A 45 2.53 -20.62 9.39
CA ASN A 45 3.75 -20.91 8.63
C ASN A 45 5.04 -20.47 9.34
N LEU A 46 4.97 -19.98 10.58
CA LEU A 46 6.16 -19.71 11.40
C LEU A 46 6.98 -20.99 11.58
N GLY A 47 8.29 -20.89 11.34
CA GLY A 47 9.23 -22.02 11.43
C GLY A 47 9.25 -22.92 10.19
N ARG A 48 8.24 -22.85 9.31
CA ARG A 48 8.24 -23.54 8.01
C ARG A 48 8.96 -22.73 6.95
N PHE A 49 8.68 -21.43 6.87
CA PHE A 49 9.36 -20.49 5.98
C PHE A 49 10.24 -19.53 6.78
N ASN A 50 11.24 -18.97 6.11
CA ASN A 50 12.09 -17.96 6.74
C ASN A 50 11.31 -16.63 6.90
N THR A 51 11.78 -15.79 7.83
CA THR A 51 11.12 -14.51 8.14
C THR A 51 11.06 -13.55 6.95
N ALA A 52 12.06 -13.57 6.07
CA ALA A 52 12.09 -12.71 4.88
C ALA A 52 10.97 -13.04 3.91
N ASP A 53 10.75 -14.33 3.64
CA ASP A 53 9.67 -14.82 2.79
C ASP A 53 8.28 -14.52 3.37
N LEU A 54 8.12 -14.68 4.68
CA LEU A 54 6.86 -14.35 5.36
C LEU A 54 6.59 -12.83 5.33
N ALA A 55 7.61 -12.00 5.57
CA ALA A 55 7.50 -10.55 5.48
C ALA A 55 7.16 -10.10 4.05
N PHE A 56 7.84 -10.66 3.05
CA PHE A 56 7.55 -10.37 1.64
C PHE A 56 6.11 -10.74 1.28
N SER A 57 5.66 -11.94 1.66
CA SER A 57 4.29 -12.41 1.39
C SER A 57 3.25 -11.50 2.05
N ALA A 58 3.52 -11.00 3.25
CA ALA A 58 2.64 -10.08 3.96
C ALA A 58 2.51 -8.72 3.27
N GLU A 59 3.63 -8.11 2.89
CA GLU A 59 3.63 -6.84 2.15
C GLU A 59 2.95 -7.00 0.79
N SER A 60 3.19 -8.12 0.11
CA SER A 60 2.55 -8.47 -1.16
C SER A 60 1.03 -8.57 -1.04
N TYR A 61 0.53 -9.26 -0.02
CA TYR A 61 -0.92 -9.37 0.22
C TYR A 61 -1.57 -8.00 0.45
N ILE A 62 -0.97 -7.16 1.29
CA ILE A 62 -1.50 -5.83 1.60
C ILE A 62 -1.50 -4.95 0.35
N ALA A 63 -0.40 -4.97 -0.42
CA ALA A 63 -0.27 -4.19 -1.63
C ALA A 63 -1.29 -4.61 -2.70
N ARG A 64 -1.45 -5.92 -2.95
CA ARG A 64 -2.47 -6.45 -3.87
C ARG A 64 -3.88 -6.04 -3.44
N SER A 65 -4.22 -6.27 -2.17
CA SER A 65 -5.54 -5.97 -1.62
C SER A 65 -5.90 -4.49 -1.74
N LEU A 66 -4.95 -3.59 -1.47
CA LEU A 66 -5.16 -2.15 -1.61
C LEU A 66 -5.32 -1.72 -3.07
N ALA A 67 -4.52 -2.30 -3.97
CA ALA A 67 -4.59 -1.99 -5.39
C ALA A 67 -5.91 -2.44 -6.02
N GLU A 68 -6.37 -3.66 -5.69
CA GLU A 68 -7.67 -4.18 -6.15
C GLU A 68 -8.83 -3.29 -5.72
N LEU A 69 -8.86 -2.88 -4.44
CA LEU A 69 -9.87 -1.93 -3.95
C LEU A 69 -9.82 -0.59 -4.68
N ALA A 70 -8.62 -0.11 -5.00
CA ALA A 70 -8.46 1.15 -5.70
C ALA A 70 -8.91 1.06 -7.16
N VAL A 71 -8.64 -0.06 -7.85
CA VAL A 71 -9.14 -0.33 -9.21
C VAL A 71 -10.67 -0.39 -9.21
N GLU A 72 -11.27 -1.20 -8.32
CA GLU A 72 -12.72 -1.33 -8.21
C GLU A 72 -13.38 0.04 -7.94
N ALA A 73 -12.81 0.81 -7.00
CA ALA A 73 -13.32 2.14 -6.69
C ALA A 73 -13.17 3.13 -7.86
N ALA A 74 -12.12 3.01 -8.66
CA ALA A 74 -11.91 3.85 -9.84
C ALA A 74 -12.94 3.55 -10.93
N GLU A 75 -13.21 2.26 -11.19
CA GLU A 75 -14.22 1.80 -12.14
C GLU A 75 -15.62 2.28 -11.74
N ILE A 76 -16.03 2.05 -10.47
CA ILE A 76 -17.35 2.47 -9.96
C ILE A 76 -17.55 3.98 -10.07
N LYS A 77 -16.49 4.77 -9.83
CA LYS A 77 -16.55 6.24 -9.87
C LYS A 77 -16.30 6.83 -11.26
N GLY A 78 -15.92 6.02 -12.24
CA GLY A 78 -15.57 6.47 -13.58
C GLY A 78 -14.36 7.42 -13.62
N VAL A 79 -13.37 7.22 -12.74
CA VAL A 79 -12.13 8.01 -12.72
C VAL A 79 -10.98 7.22 -13.35
N SER A 80 -10.06 7.91 -13.99
CA SER A 80 -8.94 7.30 -14.72
C SER A 80 -7.61 7.32 -13.96
N ALA A 81 -7.57 7.89 -12.75
CA ALA A 81 -6.33 8.08 -12.01
C ALA A 81 -6.49 7.68 -10.53
N VAL A 82 -5.45 7.05 -10.01
CA VAL A 82 -5.34 6.62 -8.60
C VAL A 82 -4.06 7.21 -8.01
N GLY A 83 -4.20 7.95 -6.92
CA GLY A 83 -3.08 8.52 -6.17
C GLY A 83 -2.69 7.65 -4.97
N PHE A 84 -1.40 7.44 -4.73
CA PHE A 84 -0.87 6.76 -3.55
C PHE A 84 0.00 7.69 -2.70
N THR A 85 -0.34 7.79 -1.40
CA THR A 85 0.23 8.75 -0.44
C THR A 85 0.26 8.13 0.98
N GLY A 86 0.69 8.90 1.98
CA GLY A 86 0.86 8.46 3.36
C GLY A 86 2.25 7.87 3.63
N GLY A 87 2.60 7.70 4.91
CA GLY A 87 3.94 7.25 5.31
C GLY A 87 4.34 5.87 4.75
N VAL A 88 3.36 4.97 4.56
CA VAL A 88 3.60 3.64 3.97
C VAL A 88 3.94 3.71 2.48
N ALA A 89 3.62 4.81 1.78
CA ALA A 89 3.98 4.96 0.38
C ALA A 89 5.50 5.10 0.12
N CYS A 90 6.29 5.26 1.20
CA CYS A 90 7.75 5.15 1.15
C CYS A 90 8.24 3.69 1.08
N ASN A 91 7.40 2.70 1.41
CA ASN A 91 7.77 1.29 1.27
C ASN A 91 7.80 0.92 -0.22
N GLU A 92 9.01 0.65 -0.72
CA GLU A 92 9.29 0.47 -2.13
C GLU A 92 8.61 -0.79 -2.69
N HIS A 93 8.53 -1.84 -1.88
CA HIS A 93 7.90 -3.10 -2.28
C HIS A 93 6.40 -2.93 -2.49
N ILE A 94 5.70 -2.37 -1.49
CA ILE A 94 4.26 -2.07 -1.56
C ILE A 94 3.98 -1.10 -2.71
N HIS A 95 4.77 -0.03 -2.83
CA HIS A 95 4.63 0.96 -3.89
C HIS A 95 4.71 0.33 -5.28
N LYS A 96 5.70 -0.54 -5.53
CA LYS A 96 5.88 -1.18 -6.84
C LYS A 96 4.72 -2.10 -7.20
N ILE A 97 4.21 -2.88 -6.24
CA ILE A 97 3.08 -3.78 -6.49
C ILE A 97 1.82 -2.98 -6.80
N ILE A 98 1.51 -1.96 -6.00
CA ILE A 98 0.33 -1.11 -6.23
C ILE A 98 0.45 -0.44 -7.60
N LYS A 99 1.58 0.23 -7.88
CA LYS A 99 1.82 0.90 -9.16
C LYS A 99 1.56 -0.04 -10.33
N LYS A 100 2.17 -1.24 -10.29
CA LYS A 100 2.01 -2.23 -11.35
C LYS A 100 0.55 -2.61 -11.58
N ILE A 101 -0.18 -2.93 -10.51
CA ILE A 101 -1.59 -3.36 -10.63
C ILE A 101 -2.47 -2.22 -11.17
N ILE A 102 -2.26 -0.98 -10.73
CA ILE A 102 -2.99 0.18 -11.25
C ILE A 102 -2.71 0.37 -12.75
N GLU A 103 -1.45 0.34 -13.16
CA GLU A 103 -1.04 0.52 -14.56
C GLU A 103 -1.52 -0.64 -15.45
N ASP A 104 -1.45 -1.89 -14.97
CA ASP A 104 -1.95 -3.08 -15.68
C ASP A 104 -3.47 -3.03 -15.91
N ASN A 105 -4.21 -2.26 -15.10
CA ASN A 105 -5.65 -1.99 -15.27
C ASN A 105 -5.93 -0.71 -16.08
N ASN A 106 -4.95 -0.18 -16.82
CA ASN A 106 -5.06 1.02 -17.66
C ASN A 106 -5.43 2.30 -16.89
N LEU A 107 -5.15 2.36 -15.59
CA LEU A 107 -5.31 3.55 -14.78
C LEU A 107 -3.99 4.31 -14.66
N ILE A 108 -4.08 5.63 -14.48
CA ILE A 108 -2.93 6.50 -14.27
C ILE A 108 -2.54 6.41 -12.79
N PHE A 109 -1.34 5.90 -12.50
CA PHE A 109 -0.78 5.91 -11.16
C PHE A 109 -0.12 7.26 -10.86
N ILE A 110 -0.53 7.91 -9.76
CA ILE A 110 0.03 9.18 -9.29
C ILE A 110 0.71 8.96 -7.95
N SER A 111 1.98 9.36 -7.85
CA SER A 111 2.75 9.31 -6.61
C SER A 111 3.47 10.62 -6.33
N HIS A 112 3.97 10.72 -5.12
CA HIS A 112 4.80 11.83 -4.66
C HIS A 112 6.20 11.79 -5.29
N ASP A 113 6.71 12.96 -5.70
CA ASP A 113 8.07 13.15 -6.22
C ASP A 113 8.73 14.38 -5.57
N ALA A 114 8.18 15.58 -5.79
CA ALA A 114 8.72 16.82 -5.25
C ALA A 114 8.48 17.04 -3.74
N VAL A 115 7.53 16.33 -3.14
CA VAL A 115 7.17 16.43 -1.72
C VAL A 115 6.99 15.06 -1.11
N PRO A 116 7.37 14.83 0.15
CA PRO A 116 7.23 13.51 0.76
C PRO A 116 5.76 13.08 0.86
N PRO A 117 5.45 11.78 0.74
CA PRO A 117 4.08 11.26 0.85
C PRO A 117 3.56 11.22 2.29
N GLY A 118 4.45 11.25 3.29
CA GLY A 118 4.08 11.29 4.71
C GLY A 118 3.76 12.70 5.24
N ASP A 119 3.76 12.83 6.55
CA ASP A 119 3.33 14.04 7.26
C ASP A 119 4.13 15.30 6.89
N GLY A 120 5.39 15.15 6.43
CA GLY A 120 6.19 16.27 5.93
C GLY A 120 5.59 16.98 4.71
N GLY A 121 4.69 16.33 3.96
CA GLY A 121 4.04 16.88 2.77
C GLY A 121 2.58 17.30 3.01
N ILE A 122 2.03 17.06 4.21
CA ILE A 122 0.59 17.19 4.46
C ILE A 122 0.09 18.64 4.32
N SER A 123 0.90 19.62 4.72
CA SER A 123 0.56 21.04 4.68
C SER A 123 0.31 21.54 3.26
N LEU A 124 1.03 21.00 2.26
CA LEU A 124 0.80 21.31 0.85
C LEU A 124 -0.59 20.83 0.41
N GLY A 125 -0.95 19.59 0.75
CA GLY A 125 -2.27 19.03 0.45
C GLY A 125 -3.39 19.84 1.09
N GLN A 126 -3.21 20.24 2.36
CA GLN A 126 -4.16 21.10 3.07
C GLN A 126 -4.33 22.46 2.38
N ALA A 127 -3.22 23.12 2.01
CA ALA A 127 -3.25 24.41 1.33
C ALA A 127 -3.93 24.32 -0.04
N ALA A 128 -3.62 23.28 -0.84
CA ALA A 128 -4.24 23.05 -2.14
C ALA A 128 -5.76 22.84 -2.02
N VAL A 129 -6.20 22.01 -1.08
CA VAL A 129 -7.63 21.78 -0.83
C VAL A 129 -8.33 23.05 -0.37
N ALA A 130 -7.71 23.85 0.51
CA ALA A 130 -8.27 25.13 0.96
C ALA A 130 -8.41 26.13 -0.20
N ALA A 131 -7.37 26.27 -1.03
CA ALA A 131 -7.40 27.14 -2.21
C ALA A 131 -8.47 26.71 -3.22
N MET A 132 -8.61 25.40 -3.47
CA MET A 132 -9.66 24.87 -4.35
C MET A 132 -11.07 25.13 -3.81
N LYS A 133 -11.28 25.06 -2.49
CA LYS A 133 -12.57 25.37 -1.87
C LYS A 133 -12.89 26.87 -1.93
N HIS A 134 -11.88 27.73 -1.76
CA HIS A 134 -12.06 29.17 -1.82
C HIS A 134 -12.35 29.66 -3.26
N ASN A 135 -11.67 29.11 -4.27
CA ASN A 135 -11.87 29.47 -5.68
C ASN A 135 -13.16 28.89 -6.30
N LYS A 136 -13.90 28.06 -5.57
CA LYS A 136 -15.23 27.55 -5.98
C LYS A 136 -16.39 28.40 -5.44
N MET A 137 -16.11 29.47 -4.69
CA MET A 137 -17.02 30.58 -4.43
C MET A 137 -16.83 31.67 -5.48
#